data_AF-A0A420BHY3-F1
#
_entry.id   AF-A0A420BHY3-F1
#
_cell.length_a   1.000
_cell.length_b   1.000
_cell.length_c   1.000
_cell.angle_alpha   90.00
_cell.angle_beta   90.00
_cell.angle_gamma   90.00
#
_symmetry.space_group_name_H-M   'P 1'
#
loop_
_entity.id
_entity.type
_entity.pdbx_description
1 polymer ?
#
loop_
_entity_poly.entity_id
_entity_poly.type
_entity_poly.pdbx_seq_one_letter_code
_entity_poly.pdbx_strand_id
1 'polypeptide(L)'
;MNKFIVRIGVLSLFALLDTNAVHAQSQEAEKVGLYITQEMSFLNMTTTQAQQVYQINLQAANAVENLRQNSNVQQIGTAENIEGFTDILKQRNLAVQEILSPVQFQLFKENKIIRAATFRTIVMAKMLDLTQDQLDPVFEINQTVVKNVREDLDIYFSADNNRGKRNAKRKLHKALKKTDKAFDNVLSPQQTTIYHENVDLLRNVLREEYGTKDSF
;
A
#
# COMPACT_ATOMS: atom_id res chain seq x y z
N MET A 1 -2.32 -32.61 14.14
CA MET A 1 -0.98 -31.98 14.10
C MET A 1 -1.08 -30.54 14.57
N ASN A 2 -0.18 -30.14 15.47
CA ASN A 2 -0.26 -28.95 16.32
C ASN A 2 -0.30 -27.62 15.54
N LYS A 3 -1.41 -26.87 15.65
CA LYS A 3 -1.57 -25.50 15.14
C LYS A 3 -0.64 -24.47 15.81
N PHE A 4 0.10 -24.88 16.83
CA PHE A 4 1.00 -24.01 17.60
C PHE A 4 2.36 -23.79 16.94
N ILE A 5 2.82 -24.71 16.08
CA ILE A 5 4.17 -24.65 15.50
C ILE A 5 4.22 -23.71 14.27
N VAL A 6 3.09 -23.51 13.57
CA VAL A 6 3.02 -22.61 12.40
C VAL A 6 3.07 -21.13 12.80
N ARG A 7 2.64 -20.78 14.03
CA ARG A 7 2.60 -19.39 14.52
C ARG A 7 3.96 -18.73 14.72
N ILE A 8 5.02 -19.53 14.92
CA ILE A 8 6.38 -19.01 15.14
C ILE A 8 7.11 -18.83 13.80
N GLY A 9 6.72 -19.57 12.74
CA GLY A 9 7.43 -19.59 11.46
C GLY A 9 7.43 -18.26 10.70
N VAL A 10 6.33 -17.49 10.73
CA VAL A 10 6.20 -16.24 9.96
C VAL A 10 6.91 -15.06 10.65
N LEU A 11 6.93 -15.03 11.99
CA LEU A 11 7.69 -14.03 12.75
C LEU A 11 9.21 -14.27 12.70
N SER A 12 9.65 -15.48 12.36
CA SER A 12 11.07 -15.86 12.34
C SER A 12 11.79 -15.53 11.02
N LEU A 13 11.07 -15.24 9.93
CA LEU A 13 11.67 -15.08 8.61
C LEU A 13 12.40 -13.72 8.42
N PHE A 14 12.27 -12.79 9.37
CA PHE A 14 12.77 -11.42 9.23
C PHE A 14 13.83 -11.02 10.28
N ALA A 15 14.29 -11.94 11.13
CA ALA A 15 15.19 -11.63 12.24
C ALA A 15 16.68 -11.45 11.86
N LEU A 16 17.01 -11.26 10.58
CA LEU A 16 18.39 -11.32 10.08
C LEU A 16 18.86 -10.06 9.36
N LEU A 17 18.47 -8.84 9.77
CA LEU A 17 19.08 -7.61 9.23
C LEU A 17 19.09 -6.47 10.26
N ASP A 18 19.79 -6.65 11.39
CA ASP A 18 20.12 -5.54 12.30
C ASP A 18 21.60 -5.18 12.17
N THR A 19 21.91 -4.11 11.43
CA THR A 19 23.21 -3.39 11.55
C THR A 19 23.01 -1.87 11.50
N ASN A 20 23.10 -1.24 12.68
CA ASN A 20 23.62 0.08 13.08
C ASN A 20 23.50 1.36 12.21
N ALA A 21 22.79 1.38 11.07
CA ALA A 21 22.33 2.62 10.41
C ALA A 21 20.89 3.03 10.84
N VAL A 22 20.39 2.38 11.89
CA VAL A 22 18.96 2.13 12.14
C VAL A 22 18.16 3.33 12.64
N HIS A 23 18.78 4.37 13.23
CA HIS A 23 18.01 5.35 14.01
C HIS A 23 17.17 6.36 13.21
N ALA A 24 17.66 6.90 12.09
CA ALA A 24 16.84 7.79 11.24
C ALA A 24 15.83 6.99 10.38
N GLN A 25 16.26 5.79 9.96
CA GLN A 25 15.47 4.87 9.14
C GLN A 25 14.32 4.25 9.94
N SER A 26 14.51 3.99 11.25
CA SER A 26 13.46 3.51 12.15
C SER A 26 12.40 4.57 12.40
N GLN A 27 12.79 5.83 12.59
CA GLN A 27 11.85 6.90 12.94
C GLN A 27 10.80 7.16 11.83
N GLU A 28 11.23 7.12 10.57
CA GLU A 28 10.32 7.31 9.44
C GLU A 28 9.41 6.08 9.22
N ALA A 29 9.91 4.87 9.47
CA ALA A 29 9.09 3.66 9.39
C ALA A 29 8.09 3.55 10.56
N GLU A 30 8.49 3.98 11.77
CA GLU A 30 7.63 4.10 12.95
C GLU A 30 6.48 5.06 12.70
N LYS A 31 6.78 6.22 12.09
CA LYS A 31 5.80 7.21 11.67
C LYS A 31 4.73 6.62 10.76
N VAL A 32 5.15 5.95 9.68
CA VAL A 32 4.24 5.30 8.72
C VAL A 32 3.48 4.16 9.38
N GLY A 33 4.15 3.32 10.16
CA GLY A 33 3.53 2.21 10.88
C GLY A 33 2.44 2.67 11.84
N LEU A 34 2.68 3.77 12.58
CA LEU A 34 1.72 4.35 13.51
C LEU A 34 0.51 4.90 12.76
N TYR A 35 0.75 5.74 11.76
CA TYR A 35 -0.29 6.35 10.93
C TYR A 35 -1.25 5.31 10.34
N ILE A 36 -0.69 4.28 9.71
CA ILE A 36 -1.46 3.21 9.07
C ILE A 36 -2.29 2.42 10.09
N THR A 37 -1.78 2.26 11.31
CA THR A 37 -2.53 1.59 12.38
C THR A 37 -3.73 2.41 12.83
N GLN A 38 -3.59 3.74 12.87
CA GLN A 38 -4.68 4.65 13.21
C GLN A 38 -5.80 4.60 12.15
N GLU A 39 -5.45 4.50 10.87
CA GLU A 39 -6.43 4.34 9.78
C GLU A 39 -7.19 3.00 9.81
N MET A 40 -6.73 2.05 10.63
CA MET A 40 -7.43 0.79 10.90
C MET A 40 -8.34 0.84 12.14
N SER A 41 -8.52 2.01 12.75
CA SER A 41 -9.36 2.20 13.96
C SER A 41 -10.80 1.70 13.79
N PHE A 42 -11.34 1.71 12.55
CA PHE A 42 -12.66 1.17 12.22
C PHE A 42 -12.86 -0.32 12.58
N LEU A 43 -11.76 -1.05 12.79
CA LEU A 43 -11.79 -2.46 13.18
C LEU A 43 -12.12 -2.67 14.67
N ASN A 44 -12.22 -1.60 15.47
CA ASN A 44 -12.48 -1.66 16.91
C ASN A 44 -11.55 -2.68 17.59
N MET A 45 -10.26 -2.61 17.27
CA MET A 45 -9.24 -3.51 17.81
C MET A 45 -9.09 -3.30 19.32
N THR A 46 -8.82 -4.38 20.06
CA THR A 46 -8.33 -4.24 21.44
C THR A 46 -6.96 -3.56 21.43
N THR A 47 -6.54 -2.99 22.56
CA THR A 47 -5.21 -2.38 22.68
C THR A 47 -4.08 -3.35 22.27
N THR A 48 -4.19 -4.63 22.68
CA THR A 48 -3.22 -5.67 22.29
C THR A 48 -3.22 -5.91 20.78
N GLN A 49 -4.40 -6.02 20.15
CA GLN A 49 -4.50 -6.20 18.70
C GLN A 49 -3.93 -5.00 17.95
N ALA A 50 -4.23 -3.78 18.39
CA ALA A 50 -3.73 -2.55 17.79
C ALA A 50 -2.19 -2.48 17.88
N GLN A 51 -1.61 -2.87 19.01
CA GLN A 51 -0.16 -2.93 19.17
C GLN A 51 0.49 -3.97 18.24
N GLN A 52 -0.11 -5.15 18.08
CA GLN A 52 0.38 -6.17 17.17
C GLN A 52 0.27 -5.74 15.70
N VAL A 53 -0.85 -5.11 15.32
CA VAL A 53 -1.06 -4.55 13.99
C VAL A 53 -0.06 -3.42 13.70
N TYR A 54 0.26 -2.59 14.70
CA TYR A 54 1.32 -1.59 14.58
C TYR A 54 2.68 -2.23 14.24
N GLN A 55 3.08 -3.29 14.94
CA GLN A 55 4.34 -3.98 14.64
C GLN A 55 4.36 -4.55 13.21
N ILE A 56 3.24 -5.12 12.74
CA ILE A 56 3.11 -5.60 11.37
C ILE A 56 3.24 -4.46 10.35
N ASN A 57 2.61 -3.30 10.62
CA ASN A 57 2.68 -2.14 9.75
C ASN A 57 4.07 -1.52 9.71
N LEU A 58 4.76 -1.45 10.85
CA LEU A 58 6.16 -1.04 10.95
C LEU A 58 7.06 -1.96 10.13
N GLN A 59 6.91 -3.27 10.25
CA GLN A 59 7.66 -4.25 9.47
C GLN A 59 7.42 -4.08 7.97
N ALA A 60 6.18 -3.87 7.54
CA ALA A 60 5.87 -3.61 6.14
C ALA A 60 6.52 -2.31 5.63
N ALA A 61 6.48 -1.23 6.43
CA ALA A 61 7.13 0.03 6.07
C ALA A 61 8.66 -0.11 5.95
N ASN A 62 9.29 -0.89 6.83
CA ASN A 62 10.72 -1.21 6.75
C ASN A 62 11.04 -2.07 5.51
N ALA A 63 10.21 -3.06 5.19
CA ALA A 63 10.43 -3.91 4.02
C ALA A 63 10.34 -3.11 2.70
N VAL A 64 9.40 -2.16 2.61
CA VAL A 64 9.28 -1.23 1.47
C VAL A 64 10.55 -0.39 1.31
N GLU A 65 11.09 0.12 2.42
CA GLU A 65 12.33 0.91 2.40
C GLU A 65 13.54 0.07 2.00
N ASN A 66 13.68 -1.14 2.54
CA ASN A 66 14.77 -2.05 2.18
C ASN A 66 14.70 -2.43 0.69
N LEU A 67 13.50 -2.68 0.17
CA LEU A 67 13.31 -2.94 -1.26
C LEU A 67 13.80 -1.75 -2.08
N ARG A 68 13.37 -0.52 -1.76
CA ARG A 68 13.80 0.72 -2.44
C ARG A 68 15.31 0.90 -2.45
N GLN A 69 15.98 0.68 -1.33
CA GLN A 69 17.43 0.80 -1.22
C GLN A 69 18.15 -0.24 -2.10
N ASN A 70 17.68 -1.48 -2.09
CA ASN A 70 18.25 -2.55 -2.92
C ASN A 70 18.03 -2.30 -4.41
N SER A 71 16.88 -1.75 -4.81
CA SER A 71 16.60 -1.38 -6.21
C SER A 71 17.61 -0.37 -6.75
N ASN A 72 17.98 0.62 -5.93
CA ASN A 72 18.95 1.66 -6.30
C ASN A 72 20.38 1.11 -6.42
N VAL A 73 20.75 0.15 -5.58
CA VAL A 73 22.11 -0.44 -5.57
C VAL A 73 22.29 -1.50 -6.66
N GLN A 74 21.26 -2.31 -6.92
CA GLN A 74 21.36 -3.50 -7.78
C GLN A 74 20.77 -3.28 -9.19
N GLN A 75 20.27 -2.07 -9.51
CA GLN A 75 19.59 -1.76 -10.77
C GLN A 75 18.44 -2.74 -11.08
N ILE A 76 17.71 -3.15 -10.05
CA ILE A 76 16.56 -4.06 -10.17
C ILE A 76 15.51 -3.41 -11.08
N GLY A 77 14.98 -4.18 -12.04
CA GLY A 77 14.02 -3.69 -13.01
C GLY A 77 12.69 -3.28 -12.37
N THR A 78 11.95 -2.39 -13.02
CA THR A 78 10.65 -1.88 -12.53
C THR A 78 9.65 -3.00 -12.22
N ALA A 79 9.66 -4.10 -12.99
CA ALA A 79 8.77 -5.24 -12.80
C ALA A 79 9.06 -6.01 -11.49
N GLU A 80 10.33 -6.26 -11.20
CA GLU A 80 10.77 -6.96 -9.97
C GLU A 80 10.49 -6.13 -8.72
N ASN A 81 10.62 -4.80 -8.82
CA ASN A 81 10.22 -3.90 -7.74
C ASN A 81 8.71 -3.99 -7.47
N ILE A 82 7.87 -4.01 -8.51
CA ILE A 82 6.41 -4.15 -8.39
C ILE A 82 6.03 -5.48 -7.70
N GLU A 83 6.68 -6.59 -8.06
CA GLU A 83 6.46 -7.89 -7.44
C GLU A 83 6.82 -7.86 -5.95
N GLY A 84 8.00 -7.32 -5.61
CA GLY A 84 8.43 -7.15 -4.22
C GLY A 84 7.46 -6.32 -3.38
N PHE A 85 6.96 -5.19 -3.91
CA PHE A 85 5.94 -4.38 -3.22
C PHE A 85 4.65 -5.18 -2.99
N THR A 86 4.19 -5.90 -4.01
CA THR A 86 2.97 -6.71 -3.94
C THR A 86 3.10 -7.84 -2.92
N ASP A 87 4.27 -8.46 -2.82
CA ASP A 87 4.52 -9.52 -1.85
C ASP A 87 4.58 -9.01 -0.41
N ILE A 88 5.18 -7.83 -0.17
CA ILE A 88 5.14 -7.17 1.14
C ILE A 88 3.68 -6.96 1.58
N LEU A 89 2.82 -6.50 0.67
CA LEU A 89 1.40 -6.30 0.95
C LEU A 89 0.67 -7.61 1.29
N LYS A 90 0.89 -8.67 0.51
CA LYS A 90 0.30 -9.99 0.77
C LYS A 90 0.72 -10.50 2.15
N GLN A 91 2.01 -10.43 2.48
CA GLN A 91 2.53 -10.88 3.78
C GLN A 91 1.96 -10.08 4.93
N ARG A 92 1.88 -8.75 4.78
CA ARG A 92 1.25 -7.86 5.77
C ARG A 92 -0.22 -8.25 6.01
N ASN A 93 -0.99 -8.46 4.95
CA ASN A 93 -2.41 -8.81 5.07
C ASN A 93 -2.62 -10.19 5.72
N LEU A 94 -1.75 -11.17 5.41
CA LEU A 94 -1.74 -12.48 6.07
C LEU A 94 -1.39 -12.36 7.56
N ALA A 95 -0.40 -11.55 7.92
CA ALA A 95 -0.05 -11.31 9.31
C ALA A 95 -1.19 -10.62 10.08
N VAL A 96 -1.86 -9.63 9.48
CA VAL A 96 -3.04 -8.97 10.08
C VAL A 96 -4.19 -9.97 10.29
N GLN A 97 -4.40 -10.90 9.36
CA GLN A 97 -5.44 -11.93 9.48
C GLN A 97 -5.27 -12.78 10.75
N GLU A 98 -4.03 -13.09 11.15
CA GLU A 98 -3.74 -13.91 12.34
C GLU A 98 -4.04 -13.18 13.66
N ILE A 99 -4.12 -11.84 13.64
CA ILE A 99 -4.38 -10.99 14.82
C ILE A 99 -5.87 -10.66 14.97
N LEU A 100 -6.55 -10.44 13.85
CA LEU A 100 -7.95 -10.03 13.84
C LEU A 100 -8.89 -11.21 14.12
N SER A 101 -10.00 -10.95 14.81
CA SER A 101 -11.10 -11.92 14.86
C SER A 101 -11.70 -12.12 13.47
N PRO A 102 -12.44 -13.22 13.21
CA PRO A 102 -13.08 -13.44 11.91
C PRO A 102 -13.98 -12.30 11.45
N VAL A 103 -14.71 -11.66 12.39
CA VAL A 103 -15.59 -10.51 12.10
C VAL A 103 -14.76 -9.28 11.73
N GLN A 104 -13.71 -8.97 12.49
CA GLN A 104 -12.80 -7.87 12.19
C GLN A 104 -12.09 -8.08 10.86
N PHE A 105 -11.64 -9.30 10.57
CA PHE A 105 -11.00 -9.61 9.30
C PHE A 105 -11.98 -9.52 8.12
N GLN A 106 -13.25 -9.88 8.33
CA GLN A 106 -14.28 -9.67 7.33
C GLN A 106 -14.48 -8.17 7.04
N LEU A 107 -14.60 -7.33 8.07
CA LEU A 107 -14.66 -5.87 7.92
C LEU A 107 -13.42 -5.32 7.21
N PHE A 108 -12.23 -5.81 7.56
CA PHE A 108 -10.98 -5.47 6.89
C PHE A 108 -11.01 -5.82 5.39
N LYS A 109 -11.52 -7.01 5.03
CA LYS A 109 -11.67 -7.46 3.62
C LYS A 109 -12.73 -6.66 2.84
N GLU A 110 -13.80 -6.26 3.50
CA GLU A 110 -14.87 -5.46 2.88
C GLU A 110 -14.41 -4.03 2.60
N ASN A 111 -13.53 -3.49 3.45
CA ASN A 111 -13.00 -2.14 3.29
C ASN A 111 -11.82 -2.05 2.30
N LYS A 112 -12.04 -2.51 1.06
CA LYS A 112 -11.04 -2.52 -0.02
C LYS A 112 -10.44 -1.13 -0.29
N ILE A 113 -11.25 -0.07 -0.10
CA ILE A 113 -10.81 1.30 -0.35
C ILE A 113 -9.72 1.70 0.65
N ILE A 114 -9.98 1.51 1.95
CA ILE A 114 -8.99 1.82 2.97
C ILE A 114 -7.73 0.99 2.74
N ARG A 115 -7.83 -0.33 2.52
CA ARG A 115 -6.63 -1.16 2.32
C ARG A 115 -5.75 -0.71 1.15
N ALA A 116 -6.34 -0.48 -0.02
CA ALA A 116 -5.57 -0.06 -1.19
C ALA A 116 -4.99 1.35 -1.01
N ALA A 117 -5.73 2.26 -0.37
CA ALA A 117 -5.24 3.61 -0.06
C ALA A 117 -4.10 3.58 0.96
N THR A 118 -4.26 2.78 2.02
CA THR A 118 -3.25 2.49 3.05
C THR A 118 -1.96 2.03 2.39
N PHE A 119 -2.03 1.01 1.53
CA PHE A 119 -0.82 0.47 0.93
C PHE A 119 -0.14 1.44 -0.05
N ARG A 120 -0.91 2.13 -0.89
CA ARG A 120 -0.37 3.21 -1.73
C ARG A 120 0.31 4.29 -0.92
N THR A 121 -0.24 4.62 0.25
CA THR A 121 0.34 5.62 1.15
C THR A 121 1.65 5.13 1.77
N ILE A 122 1.77 3.84 2.14
CA ILE A 122 3.06 3.26 2.61
C ILE A 122 4.12 3.39 1.52
N VAL A 123 3.79 2.99 0.29
CA VAL A 123 4.73 3.06 -0.84
C VAL A 123 5.11 4.51 -1.13
N MET A 124 4.15 5.42 -1.19
CA MET A 124 4.41 6.84 -1.44
C MET A 124 5.20 7.49 -0.30
N ALA A 125 4.91 7.16 0.95
CA ALA A 125 5.62 7.69 2.11
C ALA A 125 7.12 7.42 2.00
N LYS A 126 7.50 6.18 1.67
CA LYS A 126 8.91 5.80 1.49
C LYS A 126 9.52 6.28 0.19
N MET A 127 8.77 6.22 -0.90
CA MET A 127 9.25 6.63 -2.22
C MET A 127 9.55 8.13 -2.27
N LEU A 128 8.74 8.94 -1.57
CA LEU A 128 8.77 10.40 -1.62
C LEU A 128 9.33 11.05 -0.36
N ASP A 129 9.72 10.27 0.65
CA ASP A 129 10.08 10.77 1.98
C ASP A 129 9.04 11.79 2.49
N LEU A 130 7.79 11.35 2.56
CA LEU A 130 6.69 12.24 2.92
C LEU A 130 6.85 12.72 4.36
N THR A 131 6.65 14.01 4.61
CA THR A 131 6.59 14.56 5.97
C THR A 131 5.33 14.06 6.71
N GLN A 132 5.28 14.22 8.03
CA GLN A 132 4.10 13.84 8.82
C GLN A 132 2.83 14.53 8.31
N ASP A 133 2.91 15.84 8.05
CA ASP A 133 1.78 16.67 7.61
C ASP A 133 1.32 16.32 6.18
N GLN A 134 2.14 15.60 5.41
CA GLN A 134 1.78 15.13 4.08
C GLN A 134 1.07 13.77 4.09
N LEU A 135 1.15 12.98 5.18
CA LEU A 135 0.57 11.63 5.21
C LEU A 135 -0.94 11.65 5.05
N ASP A 136 -1.64 12.50 5.80
CA ASP A 136 -3.10 12.67 5.73
C ASP A 136 -3.58 13.09 4.33
N PRO A 137 -3.13 14.22 3.76
CA PRO A 137 -3.62 14.64 2.45
C PRO A 137 -3.25 13.63 1.35
N VAL A 138 -2.09 12.96 1.42
CA VAL A 138 -1.74 11.90 0.47
C VAL A 138 -2.67 10.70 0.60
N PHE A 139 -2.99 10.29 1.82
CA PHE A 139 -3.90 9.20 2.08
C PHE A 139 -5.33 9.50 1.61
N GLU A 140 -5.84 10.72 1.83
CA GLU A 140 -7.15 11.17 1.32
C GLU A 140 -7.22 11.16 -0.22
N ILE A 141 -6.16 11.65 -0.88
CA ILE A 141 -6.05 11.57 -2.35
C ILE A 141 -6.03 10.10 -2.80
N ASN A 142 -5.29 9.25 -2.08
CA ASN A 142 -5.24 7.81 -2.35
C ASN A 142 -6.60 7.14 -2.14
N GLN A 143 -7.36 7.45 -1.11
CA GLN A 143 -8.74 6.95 -0.95
C GLN A 143 -9.63 7.39 -2.12
N THR A 144 -9.51 8.65 -2.53
CA THR A 144 -10.32 9.22 -3.60
C THR A 144 -10.03 8.54 -4.94
N VAL A 145 -8.76 8.32 -5.29
CA VAL A 145 -8.41 7.63 -6.55
C VAL A 145 -8.88 6.19 -6.51
N VAL A 146 -8.68 5.49 -5.40
CA VAL A 146 -9.08 4.10 -5.19
C VAL A 146 -10.59 3.94 -5.37
N LYS A 147 -11.40 4.84 -4.78
CA LYS A 147 -12.86 4.89 -4.97
C LYS A 147 -13.25 5.07 -6.44
N ASN A 148 -12.69 6.09 -7.10
CA ASN A 148 -13.03 6.41 -8.49
C ASN A 148 -12.61 5.31 -9.47
N VAL A 149 -11.39 4.78 -9.29
CA VAL A 149 -10.84 3.73 -10.15
C VAL A 149 -11.62 2.44 -10.00
N ARG A 150 -12.04 2.06 -8.78
CA ARG A 150 -12.87 0.89 -8.57
C ARG A 150 -14.18 0.95 -9.35
N GLU A 151 -14.92 2.05 -9.23
CA GLU A 151 -16.21 2.22 -9.91
C GLU A 151 -16.05 2.08 -11.43
N ASP A 152 -15.01 2.68 -11.99
CA ASP A 152 -14.75 2.59 -13.44
C ASP A 152 -14.18 1.23 -13.88
N LEU A 153 -13.40 0.54 -13.02
CA LEU A 153 -12.91 -0.81 -13.28
C LEU A 153 -14.07 -1.82 -13.30
N ASP A 154 -14.97 -1.75 -12.32
CA ASP A 154 -16.15 -2.61 -12.26
C ASP A 154 -16.98 -2.46 -13.55
N ILE A 155 -17.14 -1.23 -14.06
CA ILE A 155 -17.79 -0.96 -15.36
C ILE A 155 -16.97 -1.51 -16.54
N TYR A 156 -15.64 -1.36 -16.53
CA TYR A 156 -14.79 -1.85 -17.61
C TYR A 156 -14.87 -3.37 -17.78
N PHE A 157 -14.85 -4.11 -16.67
CA PHE A 157 -14.90 -5.58 -16.69
C PHE A 157 -16.30 -6.15 -16.88
N SER A 158 -17.35 -5.44 -16.44
CA SER A 158 -18.75 -5.86 -16.63
C SER A 158 -19.35 -5.45 -17.98
N ALA A 159 -18.69 -4.57 -18.74
CA ALA A 159 -19.23 -4.10 -20.02
C ALA A 159 -19.06 -5.15 -21.13
N ASP A 160 -20.19 -5.66 -21.67
CA ASP A 160 -20.20 -6.62 -22.78
C ASP A 160 -19.83 -6.00 -24.14
N ASN A 161 -19.85 -4.67 -24.25
CA ASN A 161 -19.62 -3.97 -25.52
C ASN A 161 -18.38 -3.04 -25.48
N ASN A 162 -17.76 -2.90 -26.65
CA ASN A 162 -16.55 -2.08 -26.84
C ASN A 162 -16.74 -0.60 -26.49
N ARG A 163 -17.97 -0.07 -26.61
CA ARG A 163 -18.29 1.32 -26.28
C ARG A 163 -18.24 1.56 -24.77
N GLY A 164 -18.79 0.65 -23.97
CA GLY A 164 -18.73 0.65 -22.52
C GLY A 164 -17.28 0.57 -22.02
N LYS A 165 -16.50 -0.38 -22.55
CA LYS A 165 -15.07 -0.52 -22.24
C LYS A 165 -14.26 0.74 -22.57
N ARG A 166 -14.44 1.34 -23.76
CA ARG A 166 -13.76 2.59 -24.14
C ARG A 166 -14.14 3.77 -23.23
N ASN A 167 -15.42 3.87 -22.87
CA ASN A 167 -15.89 4.93 -21.98
C ASN A 167 -15.30 4.78 -20.57
N ALA A 168 -15.27 3.57 -20.02
CA ALA A 168 -14.66 3.27 -18.73
C ALA A 168 -13.15 3.57 -18.76
N LYS A 169 -12.42 3.13 -19.78
CA LYS A 169 -10.98 3.47 -19.96
C LYS A 169 -10.75 4.99 -19.99
N ARG A 170 -11.62 5.74 -20.67
CA ARG A 170 -11.53 7.21 -20.69
C ARG A 170 -11.78 7.84 -19.31
N LYS A 171 -12.72 7.31 -18.53
CA LYS A 171 -13.00 7.79 -17.17
C LYS A 171 -11.83 7.46 -16.23
N LEU A 172 -11.29 6.25 -16.29
CA LEU A 172 -10.08 5.84 -15.57
C LEU A 172 -8.92 6.80 -15.83
N HIS A 173 -8.62 7.09 -17.10
CA HIS A 173 -7.55 8.02 -17.45
C HIS A 173 -7.79 9.44 -16.88
N LYS A 174 -9.03 9.92 -16.91
CA LYS A 174 -9.39 11.21 -16.30
C LYS A 174 -9.25 11.21 -14.78
N ALA A 175 -9.65 10.12 -14.12
CA ALA A 175 -9.52 9.96 -12.68
C ALA A 175 -8.04 10.00 -12.27
N LEU A 176 -7.19 9.21 -12.95
CA LEU A 176 -5.73 9.21 -12.71
C LEU A 176 -5.12 10.59 -12.96
N LYS A 177 -5.47 11.27 -14.05
CA LYS A 177 -4.97 12.64 -14.31
C LYS A 177 -5.41 13.65 -13.24
N LYS A 178 -6.61 13.50 -12.68
CA LYS A 178 -7.08 14.35 -11.58
C LYS A 178 -6.29 14.05 -10.29
N THR A 179 -5.97 12.79 -10.05
CA THR A 179 -5.12 12.34 -8.94
C THR A 179 -3.72 12.90 -9.04
N ASP A 180 -3.10 12.83 -10.23
CA ASP A 180 -1.78 13.39 -10.49
C ASP A 180 -1.74 14.88 -10.10
N LYS A 181 -2.73 15.66 -10.57
CA LYS A 181 -2.88 17.07 -10.19
C LYS A 181 -3.13 17.31 -8.71
N ALA A 182 -3.81 16.38 -8.03
CA ALA A 182 -4.05 16.51 -6.60
C ALA A 182 -2.74 16.33 -5.82
N PHE A 183 -1.89 15.38 -6.24
CA PHE A 183 -0.57 15.21 -5.66
C PHE A 183 0.36 16.38 -5.95
N ASP A 184 0.31 16.97 -7.14
CA ASP A 184 1.11 18.18 -7.46
C ASP A 184 0.89 19.34 -6.48
N ASN A 185 -0.26 19.39 -5.78
CA ASN A 185 -0.58 20.44 -4.79
C ASN A 185 -0.11 20.12 -3.37
N VAL A 186 0.21 18.86 -3.07
CA VAL A 186 0.56 18.38 -1.72
C VAL A 186 2.05 18.02 -1.64
N LEU A 187 2.63 17.63 -2.75
CA LEU A 187 4.03 17.27 -2.88
C LEU A 187 4.89 18.51 -3.14
N SER A 188 6.11 18.50 -2.61
CA SER A 188 7.14 19.46 -3.02
C SER A 188 7.54 19.23 -4.49
N PRO A 189 8.16 20.20 -5.17
CA PRO A 189 8.57 20.04 -6.58
C PRO A 189 9.43 18.79 -6.82
N GLN A 190 10.36 18.48 -5.91
CA GLN A 190 11.22 17.30 -6.01
C GLN A 190 10.42 16.00 -5.84
N GLN A 191 9.50 15.95 -4.87
CA GLN A 191 8.60 14.80 -4.68
C GLN A 191 7.68 14.59 -5.88
N THR A 192 7.19 15.66 -6.49
CA THR A 192 6.38 15.60 -7.72
C THR A 192 7.15 14.96 -8.86
N THR A 193 8.42 15.33 -9.07
CA THR A 193 9.27 14.68 -10.08
C THR A 193 9.38 13.18 -9.84
N ILE A 194 9.73 12.76 -8.62
CA ILE A 194 9.87 11.35 -8.26
C ILE A 194 8.52 10.61 -8.44
N TYR A 195 7.41 11.24 -8.06
CA TYR A 195 6.08 10.68 -8.24
C TYR A 195 5.77 10.39 -9.71
N HIS A 196 5.99 11.34 -10.61
CA HIS A 196 5.69 11.17 -12.04
C HIS A 196 6.60 10.13 -12.71
N GLU A 197 7.86 10.03 -12.28
CA GLU A 197 8.78 8.97 -12.73
C GLU A 197 8.33 7.57 -12.32
N ASN A 198 7.57 7.46 -11.21
CA ASN A 198 7.17 6.19 -10.60
C ASN A 198 5.65 5.95 -10.60
N VAL A 199 4.86 6.76 -11.32
CA VAL A 199 3.38 6.70 -11.24
C VAL A 199 2.82 5.35 -11.69
N ASP A 200 3.51 4.68 -12.62
CA ASP A 200 3.09 3.37 -13.13
C ASP A 200 3.22 2.25 -12.08
N LEU A 201 4.19 2.36 -11.16
CA LEU A 201 4.27 1.48 -9.98
C LEU A 201 2.97 1.57 -9.16
N LEU A 202 2.54 2.79 -8.82
CA LEU A 202 1.34 3.02 -8.02
C LEU A 202 0.05 2.58 -8.73
N ARG A 203 0.02 2.64 -10.06
CA ARG A 203 -1.10 2.14 -10.88
C ARG A 203 -1.16 0.61 -10.86
N ASN A 204 -0.02 -0.07 -10.92
CA ASN A 204 0.03 -1.54 -10.84
C ASN A 204 -0.37 -2.06 -9.45
N VAL A 205 0.00 -1.33 -8.39
CA VAL A 205 -0.46 -1.63 -7.03
C VAL A 205 -2.00 -1.64 -6.93
N LEU A 206 -2.70 -0.70 -7.57
CA LEU A 206 -4.17 -0.75 -7.62
C LEU A 206 -4.64 -2.03 -8.31
N ARG A 207 -4.04 -2.40 -9.45
CA ARG A 207 -4.45 -3.56 -10.23
C ARG A 207 -4.37 -4.86 -9.43
N GLU A 208 -3.32 -5.04 -8.64
CA GLU A 208 -3.12 -6.20 -7.78
C GLU A 208 -4.13 -6.26 -6.63
N GLU A 209 -4.36 -5.16 -5.90
CA GLU A 209 -5.40 -5.11 -4.84
C GLU A 209 -6.82 -5.34 -5.38
N TYR A 210 -7.06 -5.04 -6.67
CA TYR A 210 -8.33 -5.30 -7.34
C TYR A 210 -8.41 -6.63 -8.10
N GLY A 211 -7.33 -7.41 -8.18
CA GLY A 211 -7.32 -8.72 -8.84
C GLY A 211 -7.44 -8.67 -10.37
N THR A 212 -6.99 -7.58 -11.00
CA THR A 212 -7.18 -7.35 -12.44
C THR A 212 -5.90 -7.67 -13.22
N LYS A 213 -5.89 -8.80 -13.95
CA LYS A 213 -4.71 -9.33 -14.66
C LYS A 213 -4.32 -8.56 -15.94
N ASP A 214 -5.19 -7.70 -16.47
CA ASP A 214 -4.98 -7.04 -17.78
C ASP A 214 -4.39 -5.63 -17.66
N SER A 215 -3.37 -5.31 -18.47
CA SER A 215 -2.73 -3.99 -18.53
C SER A 215 -3.60 -2.96 -19.26
N PHE A 216 -3.56 -1.70 -18.82
CA PHE A 216 -4.26 -0.59 -19.50
C PHE A 216 -3.60 -0.17 -20.81
#